data_AF-B4Q5R5-F1
#
_entry.id   AF-B4Q5R5-F1
#
_cell.length_a   1.000
_cell.length_b   1.000
_cell.length_c   1.000
_cell.angle_alpha   90.00
_cell.angle_beta   90.00
_cell.angle_gamma   90.00
#
_symmetry.space_group_name_H-M   'P 1'
#
loop_
_entity.id
_entity.type
_entity.pdbx_description
1 polymer ?
#
loop_
_entity_poly.entity_id
_entity_poly.type
_entity_poly.pdbx_seq_one_letter_code
_entity_poly.pdbx_strand_id
1 'polypeptide(L)'
;MRKLWLNNHPGEDLNGDMIFSYPQELHKYLKGYYPIDCEQASRLAVLVYSADHNVSLQRLPEVLPRLIPEDLIPLQTVAEWRQQILPKVHRDHLTEDHAKILFLQELSHFACFGSTFFVVKQQNDDALPETLLIAINSTGFHMLDPTTKEILHSYEYSQLGIWSSGKNHFHIRFGNMIGASKLLCSTTQGYKMDDLLASYVRYFNGHE
;
A
#
# COMPACT_ATOMS: atom_id res chain seq x y z
N MET A 1 -1.47 -13.81 -8.28
CA MET A 1 -1.33 -12.69 -7.33
C MET A 1 -0.45 -13.15 -6.18
N ARG A 2 0.54 -12.34 -5.79
CA ARG A 2 1.37 -12.65 -4.62
C ARG A 2 0.58 -12.34 -3.35
N LYS A 3 0.42 -13.34 -2.48
CA LYS A 3 -0.36 -13.25 -1.22
C LYS A 3 0.53 -12.81 -0.06
N LEU A 4 1.60 -13.56 0.21
CA LEU A 4 2.60 -13.23 1.22
C LEU A 4 3.80 -12.54 0.55
N TRP A 5 4.24 -11.43 1.14
CA TRP A 5 5.35 -10.62 0.63
C TRP A 5 6.57 -10.81 1.51
N LEU A 6 7.34 -11.88 1.26
CA LEU A 6 8.42 -12.33 2.12
C LEU A 6 9.76 -12.10 1.41
N ASN A 7 10.64 -11.27 2.00
CA ASN A 7 11.96 -10.93 1.44
C ASN A 7 11.91 -10.46 -0.04
N ASN A 8 10.88 -9.70 -0.40
CA ASN A 8 10.73 -9.21 -1.77
C ASN A 8 11.59 -7.96 -1.99
N HIS A 9 12.80 -8.15 -2.51
CA HIS A 9 13.65 -7.06 -2.95
C HIS A 9 13.46 -6.83 -4.46
N PRO A 10 12.99 -5.65 -4.90
CA PRO A 10 12.81 -5.37 -6.32
C PRO A 10 14.10 -5.56 -7.12
N GLY A 11 14.02 -6.34 -8.19
CA GLY A 11 15.14 -6.68 -9.06
C GLY A 11 15.75 -8.06 -8.82
N GLU A 12 15.47 -8.73 -7.70
CA GLU A 12 15.95 -10.10 -7.45
C GLU A 12 15.22 -11.16 -8.28
N ASP A 13 13.91 -11.00 -8.47
CA ASP A 13 13.07 -11.86 -9.30
C ASP A 13 12.31 -11.00 -10.33
N LEU A 14 12.96 -10.71 -11.45
CA LEU A 14 12.39 -9.86 -12.51
C LEU A 14 11.04 -10.36 -13.01
N ASN A 15 10.86 -11.68 -13.16
CA ASN A 15 9.58 -12.24 -13.62
C ASN A 15 8.49 -12.04 -12.57
N GLY A 16 8.80 -12.29 -11.30
CA GLY A 16 7.90 -12.01 -10.19
C GLY A 16 7.53 -10.53 -10.10
N ASP A 17 8.49 -9.65 -10.36
CA ASP A 17 8.28 -8.20 -10.33
C ASP A 17 7.38 -7.71 -11.45
N MET A 18 7.59 -8.18 -12.68
CA MET A 18 6.78 -7.77 -13.82
C MET A 18 5.36 -8.34 -13.76
N ILE A 19 5.22 -9.62 -13.39
CA ILE A 19 3.93 -10.33 -13.44
C ILE A 19 3.07 -10.04 -12.20
N PHE A 20 3.70 -9.85 -11.03
CA PHE A 20 2.97 -9.73 -9.77
C PHE A 20 3.28 -8.43 -9.01
N SER A 21 4.55 -8.13 -8.74
CA SER A 21 4.87 -7.05 -7.81
C SER A 21 4.40 -5.69 -8.33
N TYR A 22 4.80 -5.32 -9.56
CA TYR A 22 4.47 -4.03 -10.16
C TYR A 22 2.95 -3.80 -10.29
N PRO A 23 2.16 -4.72 -10.88
CA PRO A 23 0.70 -4.51 -10.97
C PRO A 23 0.02 -4.37 -9.61
N GLN A 24 0.45 -5.14 -8.60
CA GLN A 24 -0.13 -5.11 -7.27
C GLN A 24 0.22 -3.82 -6.52
N GLU A 25 1.47 -3.35 -6.62
CA GLU A 25 1.93 -2.13 -5.96
C GLU A 25 1.44 -0.87 -6.66
N LEU A 26 1.38 -0.86 -8.00
CA LEU A 26 0.78 0.23 -8.76
C LEU A 26 -0.67 0.47 -8.34
N HIS A 27 -1.46 -0.59 -8.13
CA HIS A 27 -2.83 -0.45 -7.66
C HIS A 27 -2.91 0.21 -6.27
N LYS A 28 -2.04 -0.18 -5.34
CA LYS A 28 -1.99 0.38 -3.97
C LYS A 28 -1.53 1.83 -3.97
N TYR A 29 -0.55 2.15 -4.82
CA TYR A 29 -0.09 3.51 -5.06
C TYR A 29 -1.20 4.40 -5.62
N LEU A 30 -1.90 3.99 -6.68
CA LEU A 30 -2.98 4.78 -7.28
C LEU A 30 -4.18 4.97 -6.33
N LYS A 31 -4.38 4.02 -5.40
CA LYS A 31 -5.35 4.13 -4.30
C LYS A 31 -4.93 5.11 -3.20
N GLY A 32 -3.71 5.63 -3.25
CA GLY A 32 -3.17 6.53 -2.25
C GLY A 32 -2.96 5.85 -0.91
N TYR A 33 -2.36 4.65 -0.86
CA TYR A 33 -2.06 3.99 0.42
C TYR A 33 -0.67 4.26 0.99
N TYR A 34 0.15 5.05 0.27
CA TYR A 34 1.49 5.43 0.67
C TYR A 34 1.56 6.91 1.07
N PRO A 35 2.40 7.29 2.06
CA PRO A 35 2.61 8.69 2.45
C PRO A 35 3.47 9.39 1.39
N ILE A 36 2.83 9.79 0.29
CA ILE A 36 3.48 10.38 -0.88
C ILE A 36 3.00 11.82 -1.04
N ASP A 37 3.94 12.75 -1.21
CA ASP A 37 3.63 14.14 -1.54
C ASP A 37 3.50 14.37 -3.06
N CYS A 38 3.07 15.56 -3.46
CA CYS A 38 2.89 15.87 -4.88
C CYS A 38 4.21 15.85 -5.68
N GLU A 39 5.33 16.19 -5.06
CA GLU A 39 6.63 16.21 -5.74
C GLU A 39 7.10 14.78 -6.06
N GLN A 40 7.03 13.89 -5.06
CA GLN A 40 7.25 12.46 -5.20
C GLN A 40 6.29 11.84 -6.22
N ALA A 41 5.00 12.16 -6.15
CA ALA A 41 4.01 11.68 -7.11
C ALA A 41 4.37 12.12 -8.54
N SER A 42 4.86 13.35 -8.74
CA SER A 42 5.31 13.81 -10.06
C SER A 42 6.49 13.00 -10.61
N ARG A 43 7.39 12.50 -9.75
CA ARG A 43 8.51 11.64 -10.13
C ARG A 43 8.03 10.23 -10.45
N LEU A 44 7.22 9.65 -9.57
CA LEU A 44 6.64 8.30 -9.76
C LEU A 44 5.76 8.25 -11.01
N ALA A 45 5.01 9.31 -11.33
CA ALA A 45 4.20 9.39 -12.54
C ALA A 45 5.02 9.22 -13.82
N VAL A 46 6.27 9.69 -13.85
CA VAL A 46 7.18 9.50 -14.99
C VAL A 46 7.53 8.03 -15.13
N LEU A 47 7.80 7.34 -14.02
CA LEU A 47 8.09 5.91 -14.03
C LEU A 47 6.86 5.10 -14.47
N VAL A 48 5.67 5.40 -13.93
CA VAL A 48 4.41 4.74 -14.32
C VAL A 48 4.10 4.97 -15.80
N TYR A 49 4.34 6.19 -16.31
CA TYR A 49 4.19 6.50 -17.73
C TYR A 49 5.17 5.71 -18.60
N SER A 50 6.46 5.70 -18.23
CA SER A 50 7.49 4.96 -18.97
C SER A 50 7.29 3.44 -18.91
N ALA A 51 6.57 2.95 -17.90
CA ALA A 51 6.18 1.55 -17.73
C ALA A 51 4.91 1.14 -18.51
N ASP A 52 4.24 2.05 -19.22
CA ASP A 52 3.07 1.75 -20.06
C ASP A 52 3.02 2.64 -21.32
N HIS A 53 3.57 2.12 -22.41
CA HIS A 53 3.59 2.81 -23.71
C HIS A 53 2.20 3.03 -24.34
N ASN A 54 1.12 2.46 -23.77
CA ASN A 54 -0.24 2.72 -24.24
C ASN A 54 -0.82 4.02 -23.65
N VAL A 55 -0.10 4.67 -22.74
CA VAL A 55 -0.52 5.94 -22.15
C VAL A 55 -0.07 7.10 -23.03
N SER A 56 -0.99 8.00 -23.39
CA SER A 56 -0.67 9.22 -24.14
C SER A 56 -0.91 10.47 -23.29
N LEU A 57 0.14 11.29 -23.09
CA LEU A 57 0.04 12.53 -22.32
C LEU A 57 -0.74 13.66 -23.03
N GLN A 58 -1.17 13.45 -24.29
CA GLN A 58 -1.98 14.43 -25.02
C GLN A 58 -3.29 14.75 -24.29
N ARG A 59 -3.89 13.74 -23.65
CA ARG A 59 -5.11 13.87 -22.84
C ARG A 59 -4.82 13.66 -21.35
N LEU A 60 -3.87 14.44 -20.83
CA LEU A 60 -3.45 14.35 -19.44
C LEU A 60 -4.61 14.24 -18.42
N PRO A 61 -5.72 15.01 -18.50
CA PRO A 61 -6.84 14.84 -17.56
C PRO A 61 -7.39 13.41 -17.46
N GLU A 62 -7.52 12.71 -18.60
CA GLU A 62 -8.04 11.34 -18.68
C GLU A 62 -7.04 10.32 -18.14
N VAL A 63 -5.76 10.67 -18.16
CA VAL A 63 -4.63 9.80 -17.83
C VAL A 63 -4.14 9.98 -16.39
N LEU A 64 -4.36 11.14 -15.76
CA LEU A 64 -3.91 11.41 -14.38
C LEU A 64 -4.30 10.30 -13.38
N PRO A 65 -5.54 9.75 -13.39
CA PRO A 65 -5.91 8.65 -12.50
C PRO A 65 -5.13 7.34 -12.71
N ARG A 66 -4.37 7.22 -13.80
CA ARG A 66 -3.48 6.09 -14.08
C ARG A 66 -2.03 6.36 -13.67
N LEU A 67 -1.68 7.59 -13.30
CA LEU A 67 -0.31 8.02 -13.01
C LEU A 67 -0.12 8.56 -11.58
N ILE A 68 -1.15 9.16 -11.01
CA ILE A 68 -1.13 9.89 -9.74
C ILE A 68 -2.15 9.26 -8.78
N PRO A 69 -1.83 9.17 -7.46
CA PRO A 69 -2.77 8.73 -6.45
C PRO A 69 -4.06 9.57 -6.43
N GLU A 70 -5.20 8.91 -6.27
CA GLU A 70 -6.52 9.54 -6.38
C GLU A 70 -6.74 10.71 -5.40
N ASP A 71 -6.11 10.65 -4.23
CA ASP A 71 -6.17 11.69 -3.19
C ASP A 71 -5.29 12.91 -3.49
N LEU A 72 -4.25 12.77 -4.32
CA LEU A 72 -3.34 13.86 -4.68
C LEU A 72 -3.78 14.64 -5.92
N ILE A 73 -4.52 14.00 -6.85
CA ILE A 73 -5.02 14.63 -8.07
C ILE A 73 -5.69 15.99 -7.82
N PRO A 74 -6.63 16.15 -6.86
CA PRO A 74 -7.33 17.42 -6.65
C PRO A 74 -6.47 18.52 -5.99
N LEU A 75 -5.26 18.21 -5.52
CA LEU A 75 -4.39 19.17 -4.84
C LEU A 75 -3.66 20.12 -5.80
N GLN A 76 -3.62 19.79 -7.09
CA GLN A 76 -3.03 20.62 -8.13
C GLN A 76 -3.92 20.65 -9.38
N THR A 77 -3.80 21.72 -10.15
CA THR A 77 -4.44 21.82 -11.46
C THR A 77 -3.76 20.89 -12.47
N VAL A 78 -4.48 20.51 -13.52
CA VAL A 78 -3.92 19.72 -14.64
C VAL A 78 -2.69 20.43 -15.26
N ALA A 79 -2.68 21.76 -15.29
CA ALA A 79 -1.57 22.53 -15.83
C ALA A 79 -0.30 22.39 -14.98
N GLU A 80 -0.43 22.43 -13.66
CA GLU A 80 0.68 22.23 -12.72
C GLU A 80 1.23 20.81 -12.82
N TRP A 81 0.36 19.80 -12.82
CA TRP A 81 0.78 18.40 -13.05
C TRP A 81 1.52 18.25 -14.39
N ARG A 82 1.02 18.86 -15.46
CA ARG A 82 1.67 18.83 -16.78
C ARG A 82 3.07 19.43 -16.72
N GLN A 83 3.23 20.58 -16.07
CA GLN A 83 4.52 21.25 -15.95
C GLN A 83 5.53 20.44 -15.14
N GLN A 84 5.08 19.65 -14.17
CA GLN A 84 5.97 18.82 -13.35
C GLN A 84 6.37 17.51 -14.04
N ILE A 85 5.46 16.88 -14.80
CA ILE A 85 5.67 15.54 -15.39
C ILE A 85 6.37 15.63 -16.77
N LEU A 86 5.87 16.49 -17.66
CA LEU A 86 6.26 16.47 -19.07
C LEU A 86 7.77 16.74 -19.32
N PRO A 87 8.45 17.65 -18.59
CA PRO A 87 9.88 17.86 -18.78
C PRO A 87 10.73 16.65 -18.38
N LYS A 88 10.29 15.87 -17.37
CA LYS A 88 11.01 14.70 -16.86
C LYS A 88 10.91 13.52 -17.83
N VAL A 89 9.73 13.30 -18.40
CA VAL A 89 9.48 12.24 -19.40
C VAL A 89 10.39 12.38 -20.63
N HIS A 90 10.64 13.60 -21.12
CA HIS A 90 11.50 13.81 -22.28
C HIS A 90 13.00 13.63 -21.99
N ARG A 91 13.41 13.67 -20.71
CA ARG A 91 14.81 13.53 -20.31
C ARG A 91 15.23 12.06 -20.19
N ASP A 92 14.34 11.23 -19.65
CA ASP A 92 14.69 9.87 -19.24
C ASP A 92 14.15 8.84 -20.24
N HIS A 93 15.02 8.29 -21.09
CA HIS A 93 14.69 7.17 -21.97
C HIS A 93 14.84 5.85 -21.21
N LEU A 94 13.84 5.52 -20.39
CA LEU A 94 13.76 4.25 -19.67
C LEU A 94 13.03 3.19 -20.51
N THR A 95 13.47 1.94 -20.42
CA THR A 95 12.68 0.80 -20.90
C THR A 95 11.54 0.51 -19.94
N GLU A 96 10.48 -0.14 -20.44
CA GLU A 96 9.31 -0.51 -19.64
C GLU A 96 9.70 -1.26 -18.36
N ASP A 97 10.52 -2.32 -18.49
CA ASP A 97 10.94 -3.13 -17.35
C ASP A 97 11.79 -2.34 -16.35
N HIS A 98 12.70 -1.49 -16.84
CA HIS A 98 13.54 -0.67 -15.96
C HIS A 98 12.70 0.33 -15.17
N ALA A 99 11.71 0.97 -15.82
CA ALA A 99 10.80 1.90 -15.16
C ALA A 99 9.97 1.21 -14.07
N LYS A 100 9.50 -0.03 -14.32
CA LYS A 100 8.77 -0.85 -13.33
C LYS A 100 9.64 -1.20 -12.12
N ILE A 101 10.90 -1.58 -12.34
CA ILE A 101 11.84 -1.89 -11.25
C ILE A 101 12.14 -0.63 -10.43
N LEU A 102 12.46 0.50 -11.04
CA LEU A 102 12.69 1.76 -10.32
C LEU A 102 11.46 2.18 -9.49
N PHE A 103 10.27 2.04 -10.06
CA PHE A 103 9.02 2.31 -9.34
C PHE A 103 8.88 1.43 -8.08
N LEU A 104 9.15 0.13 -8.22
CA LEU A 104 9.13 -0.78 -7.08
C LEU A 104 10.20 -0.45 -6.04
N GLN A 105 11.40 -0.07 -6.48
CA GLN A 105 12.50 0.33 -5.59
C GLN A 105 12.12 1.58 -4.78
N GLU A 106 11.59 2.62 -5.43
CA GLU A 106 11.11 3.82 -4.74
C GLU A 106 10.04 3.49 -3.69
N LEU A 107 9.08 2.63 -4.03
CA LEU A 107 8.04 2.22 -3.08
C LEU A 107 8.57 1.32 -1.96
N SER A 108 9.64 0.55 -2.20
CA SER A 108 10.22 -0.37 -1.21
C SER A 108 10.81 0.33 0.01
N HIS A 109 11.05 1.64 -0.08
CA HIS A 109 11.51 2.46 1.05
C HIS A 109 10.42 2.73 2.09
N PHE A 110 9.13 2.56 1.74
CA PHE A 110 8.03 2.74 2.69
C PHE A 110 7.84 1.50 3.56
N ALA A 111 7.64 1.70 4.86
CA ALA A 111 7.45 0.61 5.83
C ALA A 111 6.26 -0.31 5.49
N CYS A 112 5.25 0.20 4.81
CA CYS A 112 4.08 -0.57 4.39
C CYS A 112 4.17 -1.13 2.96
N PHE A 113 5.34 -1.12 2.33
CA PHE A 113 5.54 -1.82 1.06
C PHE A 113 5.16 -3.30 1.16
N GLY A 114 4.52 -3.84 0.12
CA GLY A 114 4.08 -5.24 0.12
C GLY A 114 2.90 -5.52 1.07
N SER A 115 2.24 -4.50 1.63
CA SER A 115 1.07 -4.70 2.49
C SER A 115 -0.19 -5.01 1.71
N THR A 116 -1.12 -5.73 2.33
CA THR A 116 -2.54 -5.67 1.94
C THR A 116 -3.22 -4.64 2.82
N PHE A 117 -3.93 -3.70 2.19
CA PHE A 117 -4.57 -2.59 2.86
C PHE A 117 -6.07 -2.78 3.02
N PHE A 118 -6.63 -2.34 4.15
CA PHE A 118 -8.05 -2.39 4.45
C PHE A 118 -8.49 -1.08 5.11
N VAL A 119 -9.42 -0.37 4.46
CA VAL A 119 -10.11 0.76 5.10
C VAL A 119 -11.20 0.19 6.01
N VAL A 120 -11.14 0.50 7.30
CA VAL A 120 -12.06 -0.01 8.32
C VAL A 120 -12.57 1.12 9.21
N LYS A 121 -13.73 0.91 9.85
CA LYS A 121 -14.23 1.82 10.88
C LYS A 121 -14.07 1.20 12.27
N GLN A 122 -13.24 1.78 13.13
CA GLN A 122 -13.06 1.30 14.51
C GLN A 122 -14.24 1.73 15.41
N GLN A 123 -14.49 1.01 16.49
CA GLN A 123 -15.68 1.17 17.33
C GLN A 123 -15.40 1.28 18.84
N ASN A 124 -14.14 1.28 19.27
CA ASN A 124 -13.81 0.97 20.66
C ASN A 124 -12.61 1.71 21.24
N ASP A 125 -12.04 2.67 20.52
CA ASP A 125 -10.93 3.50 21.01
C ASP A 125 -11.14 4.96 20.61
N ASP A 126 -11.50 5.80 21.58
CA ASP A 126 -11.77 7.22 21.35
C ASP A 126 -10.49 8.05 21.09
N ALA A 127 -9.30 7.48 21.36
CA ALA A 127 -8.03 8.14 21.05
C ALA A 127 -7.63 7.99 19.58
N LEU A 128 -8.28 7.09 18.84
CA LEU A 128 -8.00 6.82 17.43
C LEU A 128 -9.07 7.43 16.51
N PRO A 129 -8.70 7.81 15.27
CA PRO A 129 -9.68 8.19 14.26
C PRO A 129 -10.75 7.11 14.05
N GLU A 130 -12.00 7.51 13.76
CA GLU A 130 -13.10 6.56 13.49
C GLU A 130 -12.76 5.65 12.31
N THR A 131 -12.15 6.21 11.26
CA THR A 131 -11.71 5.46 10.08
C THR A 131 -10.21 5.24 10.15
N LEU A 132 -9.78 4.00 9.93
CA LEU A 132 -8.38 3.62 9.91
C LEU A 132 -8.03 2.93 8.59
N LEU A 133 -6.78 3.12 8.16
CA LEU A 133 -6.18 2.32 7.11
C LEU A 133 -5.34 1.23 7.77
N ILE A 134 -5.79 -0.02 7.68
CA ILE A 134 -5.04 -1.17 8.20
C ILE A 134 -4.11 -1.68 7.11
N ALA A 135 -2.85 -1.93 7.45
CA ALA A 135 -1.88 -2.59 6.57
C ALA A 135 -1.38 -3.89 7.21
N ILE A 136 -1.42 -5.00 6.46
CA ILE A 136 -0.90 -6.30 6.90
C ILE A 136 0.18 -6.77 5.91
N ASN A 137 1.40 -6.96 6.39
CA ASN A 137 2.58 -7.32 5.58
C ASN A 137 3.47 -8.34 6.30
N SER A 138 4.70 -8.54 5.85
CA SER A 138 5.65 -9.45 6.48
C SER A 138 6.12 -9.03 7.88
N THR A 139 6.00 -7.76 8.26
CA THR A 139 6.45 -7.28 9.57
C THR A 139 5.34 -7.31 10.61
N GLY A 140 4.06 -7.20 10.20
CA GLY A 140 2.94 -7.42 11.11
C GLY A 140 1.63 -6.77 10.70
N PHE A 141 0.91 -6.29 11.72
CA PHE A 141 -0.35 -5.58 11.63
C PHE A 141 -0.13 -4.10 11.98
N HIS A 142 -0.47 -3.21 11.06
CA HIS A 142 -0.27 -1.77 11.22
C HIS A 142 -1.59 -1.01 11.11
N MET A 143 -1.75 -0.01 11.96
CA MET A 143 -2.86 0.92 11.97
C MET A 143 -2.35 2.27 11.52
N LEU A 144 -2.86 2.77 10.40
CA LEU A 144 -2.45 4.03 9.80
C LEU A 144 -3.59 5.04 9.83
N ASP A 145 -3.23 6.32 9.94
CA ASP A 145 -4.15 7.41 9.65
C ASP A 145 -4.53 7.38 8.16
N PRO A 146 -5.82 7.41 7.80
CA PRO A 146 -6.25 7.28 6.41
C PRO A 146 -5.91 8.52 5.56
N THR A 147 -5.64 9.67 6.17
CA THR A 147 -5.28 10.92 5.49
C THR A 147 -3.77 11.06 5.39
N THR A 148 -3.05 11.07 6.51
CA THR A 148 -1.59 11.28 6.51
C THR A 148 -0.81 10.03 6.11
N LYS A 149 -1.43 8.85 6.21
CA LYS A 149 -0.80 7.53 6.01
C LYS A 149 0.35 7.28 6.99
N GLU A 150 0.40 8.04 8.09
CA GLU A 150 1.34 7.80 9.18
C GLU A 150 0.89 6.60 10.00
N ILE A 151 1.85 5.83 10.45
CA ILE A 151 1.62 4.67 11.31
C ILE A 151 1.30 5.17 12.73
N LEU A 152 0.06 4.93 13.17
CA LEU A 152 -0.40 5.21 14.53
C LEU A 152 0.08 4.12 15.50
N HIS A 153 -0.08 2.85 15.08
CA HIS A 153 0.36 1.68 15.85
C HIS A 153 0.84 0.57 14.93
N SER A 154 1.81 -0.21 15.41
CA SER A 154 2.35 -1.40 14.76
C SER A 154 2.44 -2.54 15.76
N TYR A 155 2.02 -3.73 15.35
CA TYR A 155 2.11 -4.94 16.14
C TYR A 155 2.75 -6.05 15.31
N GLU A 156 3.86 -6.59 15.80
CA GLU A 156 4.49 -7.78 15.23
C GLU A 156 3.61 -9.02 15.44
N TYR A 157 3.85 -10.07 14.65
CA TYR A 157 3.11 -11.33 14.75
C TYR A 157 3.17 -11.97 16.15
N SER A 158 4.28 -11.82 16.86
CA SER A 158 4.49 -12.29 18.24
C SER A 158 3.60 -11.58 19.27
N GLN A 159 3.11 -10.38 18.94
CA GLN A 159 2.27 -9.55 19.79
C GLN A 159 0.78 -9.73 19.49
N LEU A 160 0.43 -10.45 18.43
CA LEU A 160 -0.96 -10.71 18.08
C LEU A 160 -1.54 -11.79 19.00
N GLY A 161 -2.64 -11.45 19.65
CA GLY A 161 -3.46 -12.40 20.40
C GLY A 161 -4.49 -13.07 19.50
N ILE A 162 -5.67 -13.29 20.05
CA ILE A 162 -6.78 -13.89 19.30
C ILE A 162 -7.40 -12.84 18.37
N TRP A 163 -7.64 -13.23 17.13
CA TRP A 163 -8.49 -12.50 16.19
C TRP A 163 -9.67 -13.36 15.73
N SER A 164 -10.73 -12.71 15.28
CA SER A 164 -11.83 -13.38 14.60
C SER A 164 -12.54 -12.43 13.64
N SER A 165 -13.13 -13.01 12.61
CA SER A 165 -13.91 -12.28 11.62
C SER A 165 -15.37 -12.74 11.57
N GLY A 166 -16.25 -11.82 11.23
CA GLY A 166 -17.65 -12.08 10.89
C GLY A 166 -18.02 -11.38 9.59
N LYS A 167 -19.30 -11.45 9.20
CA LYS A 167 -19.77 -10.89 7.91
C LYS A 167 -19.43 -9.40 7.74
N ASN A 168 -19.57 -8.62 8.81
CA ASN A 168 -19.44 -7.16 8.80
C ASN A 168 -18.49 -6.63 9.89
N HIS A 169 -17.70 -7.49 10.52
CA HIS A 169 -16.79 -7.07 11.56
C HIS A 169 -15.51 -7.90 11.56
N PHE A 170 -14.45 -7.30 12.07
CA PHE A 170 -13.21 -7.95 12.40
C PHE A 170 -12.80 -7.50 13.80
N HIS A 171 -12.29 -8.43 14.61
CA HIS A 171 -11.75 -8.10 15.91
C HIS A 171 -10.40 -8.76 16.12
N ILE A 172 -9.51 -8.08 16.84
CA ILE A 172 -8.19 -8.58 17.20
C ILE A 172 -7.79 -8.04 18.57
N ARG A 173 -7.07 -8.86 19.33
CA ARG A 173 -6.41 -8.46 20.59
C ARG A 173 -4.90 -8.40 20.39
N PHE A 174 -4.27 -7.47 21.08
CA PHE A 174 -2.82 -7.27 21.07
C PHE A 174 -2.28 -7.41 22.50
N GLY A 175 -1.18 -8.15 22.66
CA GLY A 175 -0.48 -8.34 23.93
C GLY A 175 -1.08 -9.43 24.85
N ASN A 176 -0.22 -9.95 25.73
CA ASN A 176 -0.51 -11.12 26.58
C ASN A 176 -0.63 -10.80 28.09
N MET A 177 -0.54 -9.52 28.49
CA MET A 177 -0.47 -9.06 29.90
C MET A 177 -1.27 -7.76 30.14
N ILE A 178 -1.16 -7.18 31.34
CA ILE A 178 -1.74 -5.87 31.72
C ILE A 178 -1.37 -4.82 30.67
N GLY A 179 -2.38 -4.18 30.07
CA GLY A 179 -2.21 -3.26 28.94
C GLY A 179 -2.58 -3.85 27.57
N ALA A 180 -3.12 -5.08 27.53
CA ALA A 180 -3.65 -5.67 26.30
C ALA A 180 -4.68 -4.75 25.63
N SER A 181 -4.41 -4.38 24.39
CA SER A 181 -5.29 -3.55 23.57
C SER A 181 -6.18 -4.43 22.70
N LYS A 182 -7.32 -3.90 22.27
CA LYS A 182 -8.23 -4.58 21.35
C LYS A 182 -8.63 -3.60 20.25
N LEU A 183 -8.78 -4.12 19.05
CA LEU A 183 -9.40 -3.41 17.94
C LEU A 183 -10.65 -4.18 17.51
N LEU A 184 -11.78 -3.47 17.51
CA LEU A 184 -13.04 -3.90 16.93
C LEU A 184 -13.35 -2.95 15.79
N CYS A 185 -13.49 -3.48 14.58
CA CYS A 185 -13.80 -2.68 13.42
C CYS A 185 -14.93 -3.27 12.57
N SER A 186 -15.72 -2.38 11.97
CA SER A 186 -16.72 -2.70 10.97
C SER A 186 -16.06 -2.78 9.60
N THR A 187 -16.16 -3.94 8.96
CA THR A 187 -15.61 -4.21 7.63
C THR A 187 -16.28 -5.43 7.00
N THR A 188 -16.51 -5.39 5.69
CA THR A 188 -16.98 -6.55 4.91
C THR A 188 -15.82 -7.46 4.46
N GLN A 189 -14.57 -7.04 4.72
CA GLN A 189 -13.36 -7.76 4.30
C GLN A 189 -12.70 -8.51 5.46
N GLY A 190 -13.40 -8.70 6.59
CA GLY A 190 -12.85 -9.38 7.76
C GLY A 190 -12.31 -10.78 7.45
N TYR A 191 -12.99 -11.54 6.58
CA TYR A 191 -12.54 -12.86 6.15
C TYR A 191 -11.20 -12.85 5.42
N LYS A 192 -10.88 -11.78 4.68
CA LYS A 192 -9.57 -11.62 4.00
C LYS A 192 -8.48 -11.28 5.00
N MET A 193 -8.78 -10.42 5.97
CA MET A 193 -7.83 -10.07 7.04
C MET A 193 -7.48 -11.32 7.86
N ASP A 194 -8.48 -12.10 8.23
CA ASP A 194 -8.34 -13.37 8.95
C ASP A 194 -7.47 -14.39 8.18
N ASP A 195 -7.82 -14.66 6.91
CA ASP A 195 -7.03 -15.56 6.05
C ASP A 195 -5.57 -15.09 5.86
N LEU A 196 -5.36 -13.77 5.74
CA LEU A 196 -4.03 -13.20 5.56
C LEU A 196 -3.18 -13.34 6.84
N LEU A 197 -3.74 -12.99 8.00
CA LEU A 197 -3.06 -13.16 9.29
C LEU A 197 -2.75 -14.63 9.57
N ALA A 198 -3.72 -15.52 9.37
CA ALA A 198 -3.52 -16.95 9.54
C ALA A 198 -2.40 -17.49 8.62
N SER A 199 -2.28 -16.94 7.41
CA SER A 199 -1.24 -17.35 6.46
C SER A 199 0.15 -16.87 6.89
N TYR A 200 0.30 -15.61 7.33
CA TYR A 200 1.58 -15.11 7.84
C TYR A 200 1.99 -15.81 9.14
N VAL A 201 1.09 -15.96 10.11
CA VAL A 201 1.37 -16.66 11.37
C VAL A 201 1.77 -18.10 11.12
N ARG A 202 1.09 -18.81 10.20
CA ARG A 202 1.48 -20.18 9.82
C ARG A 202 2.87 -20.23 9.20
N TYR A 203 3.22 -19.26 8.35
CA TYR A 203 4.55 -19.19 7.75
C TYR A 203 5.63 -19.01 8.81
N PHE A 204 5.47 -18.04 9.73
CA PHE A 204 6.48 -17.78 10.76
C PHE A 204 6.58 -18.90 11.80
N ASN A 205 5.46 -19.47 12.25
CA ASN A 205 5.47 -20.58 13.21
C ASN A 205 5.92 -21.91 12.59
N GLY A 206 5.86 -22.06 11.25
CA GLY A 206 6.29 -23.27 10.55
C GLY A 206 7.79 -23.30 10.23
N HIS A 207 8.51 -22.21 10.54
CA HIS A 207 9.94 -22.03 10.27
C HIS A 207 10.77 -21.78 11.55
N GLU A 208 10.18 -21.98 12.73
CA GLU A 208 10.88 -22.16 14.02
C GLU A 208 11.18 -23.64 14.28
#